data_AF-A0AAU8AHM6-F1
#
_entry.id   AF-A0AAU8AHM6-F1
#
_cell.length_a   1.000
_cell.length_b   1.000
_cell.length_c   1.000
_cell.angle_alpha   90.00
_cell.angle_beta   90.00
_cell.angle_gamma   90.00
#
_symmetry.space_group_name_H-M   'P 1'
#
loop_
_entity.id
_entity.type
_entity.pdbx_description
1 polymer ?
#
loop_
_entity_poly.entity_id
_entity_poly.type
_entity_poly.pdbx_seq_one_letter_code
_entity_poly.pdbx_strand_id
1 'polypeptide(L)' 'MKTLIASALVATAALTGVASAATQTSVPAQNEIRELIPNADLSGLTPAEIVSIDQAMDRVDGLAQKIGTGQALIQSLR' A
#
# COMPACT_ATOMS: atom_id res chain seq x y z
N MET A 1 -43.94 -8.89 -5.02
CA MET A 1 -42.79 -8.00 -5.31
C MET A 1 -42.07 -7.64 -4.01
N LYS A 2 -41.22 -8.52 -3.44
CA LYS A 2 -40.53 -8.21 -2.17
C LYS A 2 -39.35 -9.14 -1.83
N THR A 3 -38.24 -9.11 -2.57
CA THR A 3 -36.99 -9.82 -2.15
C THR A 3 -35.73 -9.37 -2.94
N LEU A 4 -35.38 -8.08 -2.94
CA LEU A 4 -34.15 -7.60 -3.63
C LEU A 4 -33.23 -6.71 -2.79
N ILE A 5 -33.16 -6.90 -1.46
CA ILE A 5 -32.32 -6.02 -0.60
C ILE A 5 -31.22 -6.78 0.17
N ALA A 6 -31.19 -8.11 0.18
CA ALA A 6 -30.24 -8.85 1.04
C ALA A 6 -28.81 -9.01 0.48
N SER A 7 -28.58 -8.74 -0.81
CA SER A 7 -27.30 -9.13 -1.46
C SER A 7 -26.19 -8.07 -1.41
N ALA A 8 -26.45 -6.86 -0.92
CA ALA A 8 -25.46 -5.78 -0.90
C ALA A 8 -24.54 -5.79 0.35
N LEU A 9 -24.94 -6.45 1.44
CA LEU A 9 -24.22 -6.36 2.71
C LEU A 9 -22.93 -7.21 2.77
N VAL A 10 -22.88 -8.31 2.01
CA VAL A 10 -21.76 -9.27 2.07
C VAL A 10 -20.50 -8.73 1.38
N ALA A 11 -20.64 -7.82 0.40
CA ALA A 11 -19.50 -7.22 -0.30
C ALA A 11 -18.69 -6.25 0.58
N THR A 12 -19.32 -5.63 1.59
CA THR A 12 -18.64 -4.66 2.47
C THR A 12 -17.73 -5.36 3.48
N ALA A 13 -18.11 -6.53 3.99
CA ALA A 13 -17.29 -7.30 4.94
C ALA A 13 -15.98 -7.82 4.31
N ALA A 14 -16.01 -8.19 3.02
CA ALA A 14 -14.82 -8.60 2.29
C ALA A 14 -13.86 -7.42 2.04
N LEU A 15 -14.39 -6.23 1.74
CA LEU A 15 -13.59 -5.01 1.56
C LEU A 15 -12.93 -4.54 2.87
N THR A 16 -13.63 -4.68 4.01
CA THR A 16 -13.05 -4.37 5.32
C THR A 16 -11.99 -5.38 5.77
N GLY A 17 -12.12 -6.64 5.34
CA GLY A 17 -11.13 -7.70 5.60
C GLY A 17 -9.80 -7.46 4.87
N VAL A 18 -9.85 -7.05 3.59
CA VAL A 18 -8.64 -6.75 2.80
C VAL A 18 -7.99 -5.43 3.22
N ALA A 19 -8.76 -4.42 3.62
CA ALA A 19 -8.23 -3.17 4.14
C ALA A 19 -7.47 -3.38 5.47
N SER A 20 -7.96 -4.28 6.32
CA SER A 20 -7.31 -4.62 7.60
C SER A 20 -6.01 -5.44 7.45
N ALA A 21 -5.86 -6.17 6.35
CA ALA A 21 -4.62 -6.84 5.99
C ALA A 21 -3.61 -5.84 5.39
N ALA A 22 -4.07 -4.95 4.49
CA ALA A 22 -3.24 -3.92 3.90
C ALA A 22 -2.72 -2.90 4.92
N THR A 23 -3.52 -2.55 5.95
CA THR A 23 -3.06 -1.70 7.05
C THR A 23 -2.02 -2.41 7.93
N GLN A 24 -2.19 -3.69 8.24
CA GLN A 24 -1.19 -4.46 9.00
C GLN A 24 0.14 -4.58 8.26
N THR A 25 0.13 -4.75 6.94
CA THR A 25 1.36 -4.82 6.13
C THR A 25 1.96 -3.45 5.82
N SER A 26 1.19 -2.36 5.96
CA SER A 26 1.71 -1.01 5.69
C SER A 26 2.70 -0.47 6.73
N VAL A 27 2.65 -0.97 7.97
CA VAL A 27 3.58 -0.55 9.03
C VAL A 27 5.02 -1.06 8.76
N PRO A 28 5.26 -2.36 8.52
CA PRO A 28 6.59 -2.84 8.16
C PRO A 28 7.09 -2.22 6.84
N ALA A 29 6.23 -2.11 5.82
CA ALA A 29 6.57 -1.47 4.56
C ALA A 29 7.00 0.01 4.73
N GLN A 30 6.34 0.77 5.60
CA GLN A 30 6.77 2.14 5.94
C GLN A 30 8.17 2.18 6.55
N ASN A 31 8.50 1.21 7.40
CA ASN A 31 9.82 1.15 8.03
C ASN A 31 10.90 0.81 6.99
N GLU A 32 10.69 -0.17 6.12
CA GLU A 32 11.64 -0.51 5.05
C GLU A 32 11.86 0.66 4.08
N ILE A 33 10.77 1.33 3.66
CA ILE A 33 10.87 2.51 2.80
C ILE A 33 11.64 3.63 3.50
N ARG A 34 11.42 3.87 4.80
CA ARG A 34 12.15 4.90 5.57
C ARG A 34 13.60 4.52 5.85
N GLU A 35 13.92 3.24 5.97
CA GLU A 35 15.29 2.78 6.14
C GLU A 35 16.10 3.04 4.86
N LEU A 36 15.49 2.80 3.70
CA LEU A 36 16.12 3.04 2.39
C LEU A 36 16.06 4.52 1.95
N ILE A 37 14.98 5.21 2.32
CA ILE A 37 14.67 6.59 1.91
C ILE A 37 14.23 7.38 3.16
N PRO A 38 15.17 7.84 4.01
CA PRO A 38 14.85 8.45 5.31
C PRO A 38 14.05 9.75 5.22
N ASN A 39 14.06 10.41 4.06
CA ASN A 39 13.29 11.64 3.80
C ASN A 39 12.04 11.39 2.94
N ALA A 40 11.59 10.13 2.80
CA ALA A 40 10.37 9.80 2.08
C ALA A 40 9.14 10.36 2.80
N ASP A 41 8.43 11.25 2.12
CA ASP A 41 7.14 11.76 2.59
C ASP A 41 6.03 10.78 2.20
N LEU A 42 5.70 9.87 3.13
CA LEU A 42 4.61 8.91 2.98
C LEU A 42 3.28 9.46 3.52
N SER A 43 3.29 10.67 4.09
CA SER A 43 2.13 11.34 4.65
C SER A 43 1.20 11.79 3.53
N GLY A 44 0.20 10.97 3.24
CA GLY A 44 -0.76 11.21 2.16
C GLY A 44 -1.02 9.96 1.31
N LEU A 45 -0.14 8.96 1.39
CA LEU A 45 -0.32 7.67 0.74
C LEU A 45 -1.25 6.78 1.56
N THR A 46 -2.11 6.06 0.85
CA THR A 46 -2.92 5.00 1.45
C THR A 46 -2.06 3.80 1.85
N PRO A 47 -2.50 2.99 2.82
CA PRO A 47 -1.79 1.78 3.22
C PRO A 47 -1.50 0.82 2.05
N ALA A 48 -2.41 0.74 1.07
CA ALA A 48 -2.24 -0.11 -0.11
C ALA A 48 -1.14 0.42 -1.06
N GLU A 49 -1.01 1.74 -1.19
CA GLU A 49 0.02 2.38 -2.00
C GLU A 49 1.41 2.16 -1.39
N ILE A 50 1.53 2.33 -0.07
CA ILE A 50 2.78 2.07 0.66
C ILE A 50 3.25 0.64 0.43
N VAL A 51 2.36 -0.34 0.60
CA VAL A 51 2.68 -1.76 0.38
C VAL A 51 3.05 -2.02 -1.08
N SER A 52 2.40 -1.33 -2.03
CA SER A 52 2.72 -1.47 -3.45
C SER A 52 4.10 -0.89 -3.81
N ILE A 53 4.49 0.23 -3.19
CA ILE A 53 5.82 0.82 -3.33
C ILE A 53 6.88 -0.13 -2.80
N ASP A 54 6.67 -0.64 -1.59
CA ASP A 54 7.58 -1.58 -0.93
C ASP A 54 7.79 -2.86 -1.76
N GLN A 55 6.71 -3.47 -2.24
CA GLN A 55 6.79 -4.63 -3.15
C GLN A 55 7.48 -4.31 -4.47
N ALA A 56 7.29 -3.10 -5.01
CA ALA A 56 7.97 -2.69 -6.24
C ALA A 56 9.47 -2.49 -6.01
N MET A 57 9.86 -1.96 -4.84
CA MET A 57 11.25 -1.89 -4.41
C MET A 57 11.83 -3.28 -4.19
N ASP A 58 11.08 -4.22 -3.60
CA ASP A 58 11.54 -5.59 -3.36
C ASP A 58 11.93 -6.31 -4.67
N ARG A 59 11.11 -6.14 -5.72
CA ARG A 59 11.33 -6.72 -7.06
C ARG A 59 12.53 -6.17 -7.83
N VAL A 60 13.12 -5.07 -7.37
CA VAL A 60 14.27 -4.45 -8.03
C VAL A 60 15.55 -4.92 -7.35
N ASP A 61 16.44 -5.51 -8.14
CA ASP A 61 17.79 -5.84 -7.71
C ASP A 61 18.67 -4.59 -7.65
N GLY A 62 19.43 -4.44 -6.56
CA GLY A 62 20.37 -3.34 -6.36
C GLY A 62 19.81 -2.17 -5.55
N LEU A 63 20.50 -1.82 -4.45
CA LEU A 63 20.08 -0.82 -3.47
C LEU A 63 19.82 0.55 -4.11
N ALA A 64 20.67 1.00 -5.03
CA ALA A 64 20.50 2.27 -5.73
C ALA A 64 19.23 2.29 -6.61
N GLN A 65 18.91 1.17 -7.26
CA GLN A 65 17.71 1.06 -8.10
C GLN A 65 16.44 0.94 -7.25
N LYS A 66 16.51 0.26 -6.08
CA LYS A 66 15.42 0.25 -5.09
C LYS A 66 15.07 1.66 -4.63
N ILE A 67 16.09 2.44 -4.22
CA ILE A 67 15.89 3.83 -3.79
C ILE A 67 15.29 4.67 -4.91
N GLY A 68 15.85 4.60 -6.12
CA GLY A 68 15.35 5.36 -7.27
C GLY A 68 13.91 5.00 -7.64
N THR A 69 13.57 3.71 -7.61
CA THR A 69 12.21 3.21 -7.89
C THR A 69 11.23 3.66 -6.81
N GLY A 70 11.59 3.51 -5.54
CA GLY A 70 10.77 3.95 -4.41
C GLY A 70 10.49 5.46 -4.47
N GLN A 71 11.53 6.28 -4.71
CA GLN A 71 11.36 7.73 -4.86
C GLN A 71 10.48 8.10 -6.04
N ALA A 72 10.66 7.45 -7.20
CA ALA A 72 9.84 7.71 -8.39
C ALA A 72 8.37 7.36 -8.17
N LEU A 73 8.08 6.23 -7.50
CA LEU A 73 6.72 5.81 -7.20
C LEU A 73 6.06 6.74 -6.17
N ILE A 74 6.77 7.12 -5.12
CA ILE A 74 6.28 8.09 -4.12
C ILE A 74 5.95 9.42 -4.81
N GLN A 75 6.80 9.91 -5.71
CA GLN A 75 6.53 11.14 -6.47
C GLN A 75 5.36 11.01 -7.45
N SER A 76 5.18 9.84 -8.07
CA SER A 76 4.09 9.61 -9.02
C SER A 76 2.71 9.46 -8.36
N LEU A 77 2.66 9.10 -7.08
CA LEU A 77 1.43 8.91 -6.31
C LEU A 77 1.02 10.15 -5.50
N ARG A 78 1.77 11.24 -5.65
CA ARG A 78 1.46 12.56 -5.09
C ARG A 78 0.93 13.50 -6.17
#